data_AF-A3K930-F1
#
_entry.id   AF-A3K930-F1
#
_cell.length_a   1.000
_cell.length_b   1.000
_cell.length_c   1.000
_cell.angle_alpha   90.00
_cell.angle_beta   90.00
_cell.angle_gamma   90.00
#
_symmetry.space_group_name_H-M   'P 1'
#
loop_
_entity.id
_entity.type
_entity.pdbx_description
1 polymer ?
#
loop_
_entity_poly.entity_id
_entity_poly.type
_entity_poly.pdbx_seq_one_letter_code
_entity_poly.pdbx_strand_id
1 'polypeptide(L)'
;RVLAMRDLKMPVKALIRDLDDEAAILAQGQENSARRDLSFIERVNFARQMVDAGYDRKVIGDALSTDKTLISRMLQVAEAVPVEVIERIGSAPGIGRDRWLAFSRAWTQTGWDTDHGIAMADAQLHDTSDARFEALLAWMEKHHKPKAPAAPKADKPRPKTLQAAPGKVLGTPPSAPPRYFCQDEGRRAGAVLAGRRMSGHDGFMARQMDYHTLREVFSRFRAAEAEPKGELNHVNAYTLVVAVALSAQATDAGVNKATAGLFAVADTPEKMLALGEEGLIDHIKTIGLFRNKAKNVIKLSRILVDQYGGEVPCSRAALESLPGVGRKTANVVLNMWWHYPAQAVDTHIFRVGNRTGICPGKDVVAVERAIEDNVPVDFQQHAHHWLILHGRYICVARKPKCKACLIKDLCPFEEKTA
;
A
#
# COMPACT_ATOMS: atom_id res chain seq x y z
N ARG A 1 -7.44 -16.79 6.85
CA ARG A 1 -8.58 -17.41 7.57
C ARG A 1 -9.51 -18.17 6.61
N VAL A 2 -10.06 -17.54 5.56
CA VAL A 2 -10.91 -18.21 4.55
C VAL A 2 -10.20 -19.35 3.81
N LEU A 3 -8.94 -19.14 3.38
CA LEU A 3 -8.13 -20.19 2.73
C LEU A 3 -7.92 -21.41 3.64
N ALA A 4 -7.63 -21.21 4.92
CA ALA A 4 -7.47 -22.29 5.88
C ALA A 4 -8.77 -23.08 6.11
N MET A 5 -9.93 -22.42 6.11
CA MET A 5 -11.22 -23.11 6.22
C MET A 5 -11.60 -23.88 4.95
N ARG A 6 -11.22 -23.38 3.77
CA ARG A 6 -11.36 -24.10 2.50
C ARG A 6 -10.55 -25.40 2.51
N ASP A 7 -9.30 -25.33 2.97
CA ASP A 7 -8.42 -26.50 3.02
C ASP A 7 -8.91 -27.54 4.05
N LEU A 8 -9.60 -27.09 5.11
CA LEU A 8 -10.26 -27.95 6.10
C LEU A 8 -11.65 -28.44 5.68
N LYS A 9 -12.12 -28.13 4.47
CA LYS A 9 -13.48 -28.43 3.96
C LYS A 9 -14.60 -27.98 4.91
N MET A 10 -14.37 -26.94 5.69
CA MET A 10 -15.37 -26.39 6.59
C MET A 10 -16.26 -25.39 5.84
N PRO A 11 -17.59 -25.40 6.04
CA PRO A 11 -18.47 -24.43 5.42
C PRO A 11 -18.14 -23.03 5.97
N VAL A 12 -17.72 -22.12 5.07
CA VAL A 12 -17.48 -20.72 5.40
C VAL A 12 -18.73 -19.92 5.08
N LYS A 13 -19.37 -19.35 6.11
CA LYS A 13 -20.35 -18.29 5.90
C LYS A 13 -19.58 -16.99 5.60
N ALA A 14 -19.41 -16.69 4.33
CA ALA A 14 -18.85 -15.41 3.88
C ALA A 14 -20.00 -14.46 3.53
N LEU A 15 -19.92 -13.22 4.00
CA LEU A 15 -20.81 -12.15 3.57
C LEU A 15 -20.14 -11.49 2.36
N ILE A 16 -20.67 -11.74 1.16
CA ILE A 16 -20.22 -11.04 -0.04
C ILE A 16 -20.86 -9.65 0.03
N ARG A 17 -20.03 -8.60 0.03
CA ARG A 17 -20.47 -7.21 -0.08
C ARG A 17 -19.90 -6.66 -1.37
N ASP A 18 -20.76 -6.05 -2.17
CA ASP A 18 -20.32 -5.14 -3.21
C ASP A 18 -19.82 -3.89 -2.51
N LEU A 19 -18.52 -3.62 -2.66
CA LEU A 19 -17.87 -2.44 -2.10
C LEU A 19 -17.77 -1.43 -3.23
N ASP A 20 -18.34 -0.24 -3.03
CA ASP A 20 -17.98 0.93 -3.81
C ASP A 20 -16.55 1.37 -3.46
N ASP A 21 -16.00 2.34 -4.20
CA ASP A 21 -14.61 2.80 -4.04
C ASP A 21 -14.34 3.28 -2.61
N GLU A 22 -15.33 3.93 -1.98
CA GLU A 22 -15.28 4.36 -0.59
C GLU A 22 -15.20 3.16 0.37
N ALA A 23 -16.06 2.16 0.20
CA ALA A 23 -16.08 0.96 1.01
C ALA A 23 -14.83 0.06 0.79
N ALA A 24 -14.22 0.10 -0.40
CA ALA A 24 -12.97 -0.59 -0.69
C ALA A 24 -11.77 0.06 0.05
N ILE A 25 -11.68 1.39 0.05
CA ILE A 25 -10.67 2.14 0.79
C ILE A 25 -10.84 1.94 2.30
N LEU A 26 -12.08 1.95 2.79
CA LEU A 26 -12.39 1.63 4.19
C LEU A 26 -11.94 0.22 4.57
N ALA A 27 -12.28 -0.79 3.75
CA ALA A 27 -11.88 -2.17 3.99
C ALA A 27 -10.35 -2.34 3.99
N GLN A 28 -9.65 -1.67 3.07
CA GLN A 28 -8.19 -1.67 3.02
C GLN A 28 -7.58 -0.94 4.22
N GLY A 29 -8.14 0.19 4.64
CA GLY A 29 -7.70 0.95 5.81
C GLY A 29 -7.87 0.16 7.12
N GLN A 30 -9.01 -0.51 7.28
CA GLN A 30 -9.27 -1.40 8.41
C GLN A 30 -8.31 -2.58 8.41
N GLU A 31 -8.06 -3.14 7.24
CA GLU A 31 -7.14 -4.24 7.06
C GLU A 31 -5.69 -3.81 7.38
N ASN A 32 -5.26 -2.62 6.96
CA ASN A 32 -3.94 -2.06 7.28
C ASN A 32 -3.79 -1.78 8.79
N SER A 33 -4.81 -1.18 9.41
CA SER A 33 -4.83 -0.87 10.85
C SER A 33 -4.86 -2.13 11.71
N ALA A 34 -5.52 -3.20 11.26
CA ALA A 34 -5.55 -4.48 11.96
C ALA A 34 -4.29 -5.33 11.74
N ARG A 35 -3.53 -5.08 10.66
CA ARG A 35 -2.32 -5.84 10.29
C ARG A 35 -1.04 -5.29 10.89
N ARG A 36 -0.97 -3.99 11.18
CA ARG A 36 0.20 -3.32 11.76
C ARG A 36 -0.19 -2.51 12.98
N ASP A 37 0.66 -2.58 14.01
CA ASP A 37 0.61 -1.62 15.12
C ASP A 37 1.20 -0.29 14.64
N LEU A 38 0.47 0.40 13.74
CA LEU A 38 0.90 1.68 13.16
C LEU A 38 1.27 2.64 14.28
N SER A 39 2.41 3.32 14.14
CA SER A 39 2.77 4.40 15.05
C SER A 39 1.68 5.49 15.04
N PHE A 40 1.64 6.30 16.10
CA PHE A 40 0.66 7.37 16.16
C PHE A 40 0.76 8.33 14.97
N ILE A 41 1.98 8.66 14.53
CA ILE A 41 2.21 9.62 13.44
C ILE A 41 1.90 9.05 12.06
N GLU A 42 2.08 7.74 11.85
CA GLU A 42 1.64 7.09 10.60
C GLU A 42 0.12 7.12 10.47
N ARG A 43 -0.61 6.90 11.58
CA ARG A 43 -2.07 7.07 11.60
C ARG A 43 -2.45 8.52 11.32
N VAL A 44 -1.70 9.50 11.84
CA VAL A 44 -1.92 10.94 11.59
C VAL A 44 -1.74 11.27 10.10
N ASN A 45 -0.68 10.77 9.47
CA ASN A 45 -0.42 10.99 8.04
C ASN A 45 -1.50 10.33 7.17
N PHE A 46 -1.94 9.13 7.52
CA PHE A 46 -3.07 8.48 6.85
C PHE A 46 -4.35 9.30 6.98
N ALA A 47 -4.67 9.79 8.18
CA ALA A 47 -5.82 10.65 8.40
C ALA A 47 -5.72 11.97 7.60
N ARG A 48 -4.52 12.57 7.50
CA ARG A 48 -4.28 13.76 6.66
C ARG A 48 -4.61 13.48 5.20
N GLN A 49 -4.07 12.40 4.63
CA GLN A 49 -4.33 12.03 3.24
C GLN A 49 -5.81 11.80 2.95
N MET A 50 -6.53 11.16 3.87
CA MET A 50 -7.96 10.96 3.70
C MET A 50 -8.72 12.29 3.75
N VAL A 51 -8.31 13.26 4.59
CA VAL A 51 -8.91 14.60 4.56
C VAL A 51 -8.62 15.31 3.24
N ASP A 52 -7.38 15.24 2.75
CA ASP A 52 -6.98 15.85 1.48
C ASP A 52 -7.72 15.24 0.29
N ALA A 53 -8.07 13.95 0.37
CA ALA A 53 -8.93 13.25 -0.58
C ALA A 53 -10.43 13.51 -0.40
N GLY A 54 -10.83 14.36 0.56
CA GLY A 54 -12.21 14.80 0.76
C GLY A 54 -13.08 13.90 1.66
N TYR A 55 -12.49 12.93 2.37
CA TYR A 55 -13.24 12.05 3.27
C TYR A 55 -13.58 12.73 4.61
N ASP A 56 -14.75 12.39 5.15
CA ASP A 56 -15.20 12.94 6.43
C ASP A 56 -14.53 12.23 7.64
N ARG A 57 -14.61 12.87 8.82
CA ARG A 57 -13.99 12.35 10.05
C ARG A 57 -14.58 11.03 10.54
N LYS A 58 -15.80 10.69 10.15
CA LYS A 58 -16.45 9.43 10.51
C LYS A 58 -15.85 8.30 9.68
N VAL A 59 -15.74 8.48 8.36
CA VAL A 59 -15.11 7.54 7.43
C VAL A 59 -13.66 7.26 7.83
N ILE A 60 -12.90 8.31 8.17
CA ILE A 60 -11.51 8.17 8.65
C ILE A 60 -11.43 7.37 9.95
N GLY A 61 -12.35 7.64 10.89
CA GLY A 61 -12.45 6.91 12.15
C GLY A 61 -12.74 5.42 11.92
N ASP A 62 -13.66 5.12 10.99
CA ASP A 62 -14.03 3.75 10.63
C ASP A 62 -12.86 3.02 9.94
N ALA A 63 -12.06 3.69 9.10
CA ALA A 63 -10.86 3.14 8.46
C ALA A 63 -9.76 2.81 9.48
N LEU A 64 -9.50 3.72 10.41
CA LEU A 64 -8.46 3.58 11.43
C LEU A 64 -8.91 2.80 12.67
N SER A 65 -10.16 2.34 12.70
CA SER A 65 -10.78 1.70 13.87
C SER A 65 -10.63 2.53 15.15
N THR A 66 -10.92 3.84 15.06
CA THR A 66 -10.72 4.78 16.16
C THR A 66 -11.86 5.80 16.29
N ASP A 67 -11.96 6.43 17.46
CA ASP A 67 -13.03 7.36 17.77
C ASP A 67 -12.76 8.79 17.26
N LYS A 68 -13.84 9.57 17.11
CA LYS A 68 -13.80 10.96 16.60
C LYS A 68 -12.92 11.90 17.44
N THR A 69 -12.76 11.62 18.73
CA THR A 69 -11.91 12.41 19.64
C THR A 69 -10.45 12.19 19.29
N LEU A 70 -10.04 10.93 19.05
CA LEU A 70 -8.68 10.63 18.63
C LEU A 70 -8.40 11.20 17.24
N ILE A 71 -9.32 11.05 16.28
CA ILE A 71 -9.20 11.68 14.96
C ILE A 71 -9.00 13.20 15.08
N SER A 72 -9.78 13.87 15.93
CA SER A 72 -9.63 15.32 16.11
C SER A 72 -8.25 15.71 16.64
N ARG A 73 -7.68 14.92 17.56
CA ARG A 73 -6.31 15.13 18.06
C ARG A 73 -5.25 14.83 17.01
N MET A 74 -5.48 13.83 16.17
CA MET A 74 -4.58 13.48 15.07
C MET A 74 -4.54 14.60 14.03
N LEU A 75 -5.71 15.10 13.64
CA LEU A 75 -5.82 16.23 12.71
C LEU A 75 -5.19 17.50 13.28
N GLN A 76 -5.26 17.72 14.60
CA GLN A 76 -4.53 18.83 15.23
C GLN A 76 -3.01 18.73 15.02
N VAL A 77 -2.43 17.52 15.09
CA VAL A 77 -1.00 17.32 14.78
C VAL A 77 -0.75 17.53 13.29
N ALA A 78 -1.65 17.00 12.45
CA ALA A 78 -1.55 17.11 10.99
C ALA A 78 -1.63 18.57 10.49
N GLU A 79 -2.43 19.42 11.11
CA GLU A 79 -2.56 20.84 10.75
C GLU A 79 -1.39 21.68 11.27
N ALA A 80 -0.85 21.32 12.44
CA ALA A 80 0.19 22.11 13.09
C ALA A 80 1.58 21.88 12.50
N VAL A 81 1.96 20.62 12.24
CA VAL A 81 3.32 20.25 11.86
C VAL A 81 3.38 19.90 10.38
N PRO A 82 4.21 20.58 9.57
CA PRO A 82 4.38 20.26 8.15
C PRO A 82 4.75 18.80 7.93
N VAL A 83 4.25 18.20 6.84
CA VAL A 83 4.50 16.79 6.53
C VAL A 83 5.98 16.52 6.32
N GLU A 84 6.68 17.46 5.72
CA GLU A 84 8.10 17.40 5.40
C GLU A 84 8.95 17.30 6.68
N VAL A 85 8.53 17.98 7.75
CA VAL A 85 9.21 17.92 9.07
C VAL A 85 8.94 16.57 9.74
N ILE A 86 7.70 16.09 9.69
CA ILE A 86 7.34 14.76 10.19
C ILE A 86 8.15 13.67 9.47
N GLU A 87 8.31 13.80 8.16
CA GLU A 87 9.11 12.87 7.35
C GLU A 87 10.57 12.83 7.76
N ARG A 88 11.17 13.97 8.14
CA ARG A 88 12.56 14.01 8.65
C ARG A 88 12.70 13.36 10.02
N ILE A 89 11.68 13.47 10.86
CA ILE A 89 11.65 12.76 12.15
C ILE A 89 11.51 11.24 11.92
N GLY A 90 10.57 10.83 11.07
CA GLY A 90 10.22 9.44 10.78
C GLY A 90 9.06 8.91 11.65
N SER A 91 8.83 7.59 11.61
CA SER A 91 7.64 6.96 12.21
C SER A 91 7.57 7.01 13.74
N ALA A 92 8.69 7.20 14.43
CA ALA A 92 8.80 7.29 15.88
C ALA A 92 7.85 6.31 16.65
N PRO A 93 8.00 4.98 16.46
CA PRO A 93 7.04 3.98 16.95
C PRO A 93 6.88 3.93 18.47
N GLY A 94 7.90 4.33 19.26
CA GLY A 94 7.78 4.43 20.71
C GLY A 94 7.12 5.72 21.20
N ILE A 95 6.85 6.67 20.30
CA ILE A 95 6.32 7.99 20.63
C ILE A 95 4.81 8.00 20.49
N GLY A 96 4.13 8.02 21.64
CA GLY A 96 2.68 8.06 21.72
C GLY A 96 2.06 9.42 21.42
N ARG A 97 0.72 9.41 21.36
CA ARG A 97 -0.16 10.57 21.12
C ARG A 97 0.24 11.83 21.90
N ASP A 98 0.40 11.71 23.22
CA ASP A 98 0.54 12.88 24.09
C ASP A 98 1.88 13.61 23.88
N ARG A 99 2.93 12.87 23.48
CA ARG A 99 4.22 13.44 23.08
C ARG A 99 4.11 14.14 21.73
N TRP A 100 3.46 13.54 20.73
CA TRP A 100 3.21 14.21 19.44
C TRP A 100 2.34 15.47 19.57
N LEU A 101 1.39 15.50 20.51
CA LEU A 101 0.64 16.70 20.85
C LEU A 101 1.49 17.75 21.58
N ALA A 102 2.46 17.33 22.40
CA ALA A 102 3.43 18.25 22.99
C ALA A 102 4.34 18.85 21.90
N PHE A 103 4.77 18.02 20.95
CA PHE A 103 5.53 18.45 19.78
C PHE A 103 4.76 19.45 18.93
N SER A 104 3.49 19.20 18.61
CA SER A 104 2.71 20.16 17.82
C SER A 104 2.54 21.50 18.54
N ARG A 105 2.36 21.49 19.86
CA ARG A 105 2.36 22.73 20.67
C ARG A 105 3.71 23.44 20.63
N ALA A 106 4.80 22.73 20.88
CA ALA A 106 6.15 23.27 20.83
C ALA A 106 6.47 23.86 19.45
N TRP A 107 6.10 23.15 18.39
CA TRP A 107 6.24 23.59 17.01
C TRP A 107 5.48 24.90 16.73
N THR A 108 4.21 25.01 17.12
CA THR A 108 3.46 26.28 16.94
C THR A 108 4.04 27.45 17.73
N GLN A 109 4.82 27.14 18.77
CA GLN A 109 5.45 28.09 19.67
C GLN A 109 6.81 28.59 19.15
N THR A 110 7.55 27.76 18.40
CA THR A 110 8.84 28.18 17.83
C THR A 110 8.70 29.29 16.78
N GLY A 111 7.57 29.32 16.05
CA GLY A 111 7.38 30.22 14.91
C GLY A 111 8.26 29.88 13.71
N TRP A 112 8.76 28.64 13.66
CA TRP A 112 9.56 28.13 12.55
C TRP A 112 8.74 28.01 11.27
N ASP A 113 9.39 28.32 10.15
CA ASP A 113 8.91 27.87 8.84
C ASP A 113 9.31 26.40 8.59
N THR A 114 8.77 25.83 7.51
CA THR A 114 8.99 24.43 7.14
C THR A 114 10.47 24.16 6.89
N ASP A 115 11.18 25.06 6.20
CA ASP A 115 12.59 24.88 5.83
C ASP A 115 13.50 24.87 7.06
N HIS A 116 13.26 25.76 8.02
CA HIS A 116 13.99 25.77 9.29
C HIS A 116 13.69 24.51 10.09
N GLY A 117 12.45 24.04 10.12
CA GLY A 117 12.11 22.77 10.77
C GLY A 117 12.80 21.56 10.16
N ILE A 118 12.86 21.49 8.82
CA ILE A 118 13.59 20.44 8.09
C ILE A 118 15.06 20.50 8.47
N ALA A 119 15.69 21.67 8.40
CA ALA A 119 17.11 21.83 8.74
C ALA A 119 17.39 21.42 10.19
N MET A 120 16.51 21.75 11.12
CA MET A 120 16.64 21.38 12.53
C MET A 120 16.44 19.89 12.76
N ALA A 121 15.48 19.25 12.09
CA ALA A 121 15.27 17.82 12.13
C ALA A 121 16.45 17.05 11.51
N ASP A 122 16.96 17.50 10.36
CA ASP A 122 18.13 16.95 9.68
C ASP A 122 19.42 17.15 10.52
N ALA A 123 19.51 18.22 11.31
CA ALA A 123 20.63 18.43 12.23
C ALA A 123 20.61 17.46 13.43
N GLN A 124 19.45 16.87 13.76
CA GLN A 124 19.33 15.85 14.81
C GLN A 124 19.55 14.44 14.25
N LEU A 125 20.72 14.17 13.64
CA LEU A 125 21.07 12.83 13.15
C LEU A 125 21.23 11.84 14.32
N HIS A 126 20.16 11.09 14.60
CA HIS A 126 20.17 9.96 15.53
C HIS A 126 19.78 8.65 14.82
N ASP A 127 20.27 7.54 15.38
CA ASP A 127 20.10 6.17 14.86
C ASP A 127 18.63 5.73 14.77
N THR A 128 17.73 6.30 15.60
CA THR A 128 16.31 5.93 15.62
C THR A 128 15.40 7.15 15.48
N SER A 129 14.22 6.97 14.90
CA SER A 129 13.19 8.01 14.77
C SER A 129 12.68 8.51 16.13
N ASP A 130 12.58 7.64 17.13
CA ASP A 130 12.26 8.02 18.51
C ASP A 130 13.30 8.99 19.08
N ALA A 131 14.60 8.70 18.89
CA ALA A 131 15.67 9.56 19.39
C ALA A 131 15.69 10.91 18.67
N ARG A 132 15.44 10.94 17.35
CA ARG A 132 15.32 12.20 16.59
C ARG A 132 14.14 13.04 17.08
N PHE A 133 12.98 12.41 17.28
CA PHE A 133 11.81 13.07 17.82
C PHE A 133 12.12 13.72 19.18
N GLU A 134 12.70 12.95 20.09
CA GLU A 134 13.01 13.41 21.45
C GLU A 134 14.06 14.52 21.47
N ALA A 135 15.10 14.41 20.65
CA ALA A 135 16.13 15.43 20.53
C ALA A 135 15.56 16.75 19.98
N LEU A 136 14.73 16.68 18.93
CA LEU A 136 14.11 17.86 18.34
C LEU A 136 13.10 18.50 19.30
N LEU A 137 12.28 17.70 20.00
CA LEU A 137 11.34 18.20 21.01
C LEU A 137 12.08 18.90 22.14
N ALA A 138 13.10 18.26 22.72
CA ALA A 138 13.91 18.84 23.78
C ALA A 138 14.62 20.12 23.32
N TRP A 139 15.07 20.18 22.08
CA TRP A 139 15.66 21.38 21.51
C TRP A 139 14.64 22.53 21.46
N MET A 140 13.44 22.27 20.93
CA MET A 140 12.38 23.27 20.84
C MET A 140 11.96 23.76 22.23
N GLU A 141 11.82 22.86 23.19
CA GLU A 141 11.48 23.20 24.58
C GLU A 141 12.56 24.05 25.26
N LYS A 142 13.85 23.78 24.98
CA LYS A 142 14.98 24.50 25.58
C LYS A 142 15.21 25.89 25.00
N HIS A 143 14.92 26.10 23.72
CA HIS A 143 15.24 27.34 23.00
C HIS A 143 14.02 28.23 22.74
N HIS A 144 12.87 27.87 23.29
CA HIS A 144 11.67 28.69 23.23
C HIS A 144 11.68 29.82 24.28
N LYS A 145 11.45 31.06 23.85
CA LYS A 145 11.05 32.17 24.73
C LYS A 145 9.53 32.11 24.90
N PRO A 146 8.97 31.97 26.12
CA PRO A 146 7.53 31.93 26.29
C PRO A 146 6.87 33.19 25.72
N LYS A 147 6.02 33.03 24.71
CA LYS A 147 5.09 34.08 24.28
C LYS A 147 4.05 34.27 25.39
N ALA A 148 3.91 35.49 25.91
CA ALA A 148 2.90 35.83 26.91
C ALA A 148 1.52 35.34 26.45
N PRO A 149 0.68 34.78 27.35
CA PRO A 149 -0.62 34.26 26.97
C PRO A 149 -1.44 35.36 26.29
N ALA A 150 -1.96 35.08 25.10
CA ALA A 150 -2.90 35.96 24.44
C ALA A 150 -4.12 36.15 25.35
N ALA A 151 -4.52 37.41 25.57
CA ALA A 151 -5.70 37.75 26.34
C ALA A 151 -6.90 36.92 25.84
N PRO A 152 -7.77 36.43 26.75
CA PRO A 152 -8.93 35.65 26.35
C PRO A 152 -9.78 36.48 25.39
N LYS A 153 -10.01 35.95 24.18
CA LYS A 153 -10.94 36.56 23.22
C LYS A 153 -12.31 36.59 23.89
N ALA A 154 -12.88 37.79 24.02
CA ALA A 154 -14.21 37.99 24.58
C ALA A 154 -15.24 37.14 23.84
N ASP A 155 -15.95 36.30 24.59
CA ASP A 155 -17.08 35.52 24.10
C ASP A 155 -18.16 36.47 23.57
N LYS A 156 -18.61 36.26 22.33
CA LYS A 156 -19.84 36.91 21.85
C LYS A 156 -21.02 36.31 22.63
N PRO A 157 -21.90 37.11 23.26
CA PRO A 157 -23.01 36.57 24.03
C PRO A 157 -23.98 35.83 23.12
N ARG A 158 -24.21 34.54 23.40
CA ARG A 158 -25.41 33.84 22.88
C ARG A 158 -26.63 34.37 23.63
N PRO A 159 -27.74 34.70 22.93
CA PRO A 159 -28.97 35.09 23.61
C PRO A 159 -29.50 33.91 24.42
N LYS A 160 -29.70 34.13 25.72
CA LYS A 160 -30.42 33.22 26.62
C LYS A 160 -31.92 33.46 26.46
N THR A 161 -32.69 32.39 26.28
CA THR A 161 -34.14 32.41 26.49
C THR A 161 -34.49 31.45 27.63
N LEU A 162 -35.37 31.94 28.50
CA LEU A 162 -35.67 31.52 29.87
C LEU A 162 -36.47 30.21 29.97
N GLN A 163 -36.34 29.55 31.13
CA GLN A 163 -37.14 28.39 31.57
C GLN A 163 -38.45 28.80 32.27
N ALA A 164 -39.43 27.88 32.29
CA ALA A 164 -40.35 27.63 33.41
C ALA A 164 -40.77 26.14 33.46
N ALA A 165 -41.09 25.61 34.65
CA ALA A 165 -40.98 24.20 35.13
C ALA A 165 -42.30 23.36 35.13
N PRO A 166 -42.46 22.24 35.89
CA PRO A 166 -41.97 20.87 35.65
C PRO A 166 -43.09 19.76 35.64
N GLY A 167 -42.74 18.53 35.20
CA GLY A 167 -43.30 17.28 35.75
C GLY A 167 -44.10 16.33 34.83
N LYS A 168 -43.48 15.20 34.43
CA LYS A 168 -44.02 13.82 34.57
C LYS A 168 -42.97 12.77 34.19
N VAL A 169 -42.86 11.71 34.99
CA VAL A 169 -42.05 10.51 34.72
C VAL A 169 -42.93 9.46 34.05
N LEU A 170 -42.47 8.84 32.96
CA LEU A 170 -42.97 7.55 32.47
C LEU A 170 -41.82 6.76 31.81
N GLY A 171 -41.33 5.72 32.50
CA GLY A 171 -40.68 4.56 31.87
C GLY A 171 -39.19 4.36 32.17
N THR A 172 -38.87 3.22 32.77
CA THR A 172 -37.52 2.66 32.96
C THR A 172 -36.99 1.99 31.68
N PRO A 173 -35.68 2.07 31.38
CA PRO A 173 -35.09 1.37 30.24
C PRO A 173 -34.88 -0.13 30.54
N PRO A 174 -35.17 -1.04 29.59
CA PRO A 174 -34.86 -2.45 29.76
C PRO A 174 -33.38 -2.78 29.53
N SER A 175 -33.02 -3.91 30.13
CA SER A 175 -31.72 -4.53 30.37
C SER A 175 -30.82 -4.81 29.15
N ALA A 176 -29.52 -4.76 29.41
CA ALA A 176 -28.39 -5.09 28.54
C ALA A 176 -28.46 -6.49 27.87
N PRO A 177 -27.80 -6.67 26.71
CA PRO A 177 -27.42 -7.98 26.19
C PRO A 177 -25.98 -8.39 26.57
N PRO A 178 -25.65 -9.69 26.52
CA PRO A 178 -24.69 -10.32 27.43
C PRO A 178 -23.23 -10.25 26.99
N ARG A 179 -22.35 -10.27 28.01
CA ARG A 179 -20.93 -10.61 27.90
C ARG A 179 -20.79 -12.11 27.64
N TYR A 180 -20.04 -12.49 26.62
CA TYR A 180 -19.46 -13.82 26.52
C TYR A 180 -17.95 -13.74 26.75
N PHE A 181 -17.54 -14.19 27.93
CA PHE A 181 -16.20 -14.72 28.18
C PHE A 181 -16.08 -16.11 27.54
N CYS A 182 -14.93 -16.45 26.99
CA CYS A 182 -14.43 -17.83 27.03
C CYS A 182 -12.90 -17.85 26.93
N GLN A 183 -12.33 -18.81 27.65
CA GLN A 183 -10.99 -18.86 28.23
C GLN A 183 -9.91 -19.38 27.26
N ASP A 184 -8.67 -18.99 27.56
CA ASP A 184 -7.44 -19.69 27.19
C ASP A 184 -7.40 -21.08 27.85
N GLU A 185 -7.16 -22.14 27.07
CA GLU A 185 -6.45 -23.35 27.53
C GLU A 185 -5.72 -24.05 26.36
N GLY A 186 -4.44 -24.41 26.58
CA GLY A 186 -3.95 -25.76 26.22
C GLY A 186 -3.26 -26.04 24.87
N ARG A 187 -1.95 -25.75 24.82
CA ARG A 187 -0.81 -26.55 24.28
C ARG A 187 -1.01 -27.71 23.25
N ARG A 188 -0.06 -27.68 22.29
CA ARG A 188 0.88 -28.72 21.76
C ARG A 188 0.51 -29.57 20.52
N ALA A 189 1.45 -29.46 19.56
CA ALA A 189 2.10 -30.48 18.71
C ALA A 189 1.37 -31.03 17.46
N GLY A 190 2.10 -30.99 16.33
CA GLY A 190 1.81 -31.77 15.12
C GLY A 190 2.30 -31.13 13.82
N ALA A 191 3.58 -31.36 13.47
CA ALA A 191 4.10 -31.23 12.10
C ALA A 191 3.34 -32.19 11.15
N VAL A 192 3.19 -32.01 9.84
CA VAL A 192 4.16 -31.96 8.72
C VAL A 192 3.32 -31.74 7.45
N LEU A 193 3.79 -30.97 6.46
CA LEU A 193 3.86 -31.36 5.02
C LEU A 193 4.36 -30.21 4.13
N ALA A 194 5.68 -30.23 3.96
CA ALA A 194 6.49 -29.99 2.76
C ALA A 194 5.88 -29.18 1.58
N GLY A 195 6.24 -27.88 1.52
CA GLY A 195 6.33 -27.13 0.28
C GLY A 195 7.70 -27.32 -0.37
N ARG A 196 7.71 -27.66 -1.67
CA ARG A 196 8.88 -27.89 -2.52
C ARG A 196 9.93 -26.78 -2.36
N ARG A 197 11.12 -27.13 -1.87
CA ARG A 197 12.30 -26.25 -1.85
C ARG A 197 12.66 -25.88 -3.29
N MET A 198 12.64 -24.60 -3.60
CA MET A 198 13.42 -24.06 -4.72
C MET A 198 14.88 -24.18 -4.31
N SER A 199 15.56 -25.22 -4.79
CA SER A 199 16.97 -25.47 -4.53
C SER A 199 17.81 -24.40 -5.25
N GLY A 200 18.58 -23.65 -4.47
CA GLY A 200 19.71 -22.84 -4.93
C GLY A 200 19.53 -21.33 -4.75
N HIS A 201 19.47 -20.85 -3.51
CA HIS A 201 19.84 -19.47 -3.10
C HIS A 201 20.11 -19.47 -1.58
N ASP A 202 21.15 -20.17 -1.14
CA ASP A 202 21.80 -19.80 0.13
C ASP A 202 22.65 -18.56 -0.18
N GLY A 203 22.00 -17.39 -0.19
CA GLY A 203 22.61 -16.16 -0.68
C GLY A 203 22.01 -14.94 0.00
N PHE A 204 22.72 -14.42 1.00
CA PHE A 204 22.68 -13.07 1.55
C PHE A 204 21.34 -12.31 1.39
N MET A 205 20.45 -12.44 2.39
CA MET A 205 19.34 -11.49 2.54
C MET A 205 19.88 -10.25 3.26
N ALA A 206 19.92 -9.10 2.58
CA ALA A 206 20.25 -7.84 3.22
C ALA A 206 19.23 -7.52 4.33
N ARG A 207 19.67 -6.78 5.35
CA ARG A 207 18.74 -6.19 6.32
C ARG A 207 17.87 -5.15 5.61
N GLN A 208 16.64 -5.00 6.10
CA GLN A 208 15.72 -3.97 5.62
C GLN A 208 16.36 -2.59 5.81
N MET A 209 16.41 -1.80 4.73
CA MET A 209 16.84 -0.40 4.75
C MET A 209 15.92 0.39 5.69
N ASP A 210 16.49 1.35 6.41
CA ASP A 210 15.72 2.29 7.20
C ASP A 210 14.91 3.24 6.29
N TYR A 211 13.93 3.91 6.89
CA TYR A 211 13.00 4.78 6.17
C TYR A 211 13.69 5.91 5.39
N HIS A 212 14.76 6.53 5.93
CA HIS A 212 15.44 7.65 5.28
C HIS A 212 16.22 7.19 4.06
N THR A 213 16.92 6.07 4.20
CA THR A 213 17.60 5.43 3.08
C THR A 213 16.61 5.05 1.97
N LEU A 214 15.44 4.48 2.33
CA LEU A 214 14.38 4.17 1.37
C LEU A 214 13.85 5.44 0.67
N ARG A 215 13.55 6.50 1.43
CA ARG A 215 13.05 7.77 0.89
C ARG A 215 14.04 8.38 -0.10
N GLU A 216 15.34 8.34 0.20
CA GLU A 216 16.39 8.79 -0.71
C GLU A 216 16.47 7.91 -1.97
N VAL A 217 16.43 6.58 -1.83
CA VAL A 217 16.39 5.63 -2.95
C VAL A 217 15.26 5.96 -3.92
N PHE A 218 14.03 6.13 -3.41
CA PHE A 218 12.88 6.42 -4.26
C PHE A 218 12.85 7.86 -4.78
N SER A 219 13.42 8.81 -4.05
CA SER A 219 13.63 10.18 -4.55
C SER A 219 14.56 10.20 -5.76
N ARG A 220 15.64 9.41 -5.76
CA ARG A 220 16.53 9.26 -6.91
C ARG A 220 15.86 8.57 -8.09
N PHE A 221 15.02 7.55 -7.84
CA PHE A 221 14.24 6.94 -8.90
C PHE A 221 13.26 7.93 -9.55
N ARG A 222 12.52 8.69 -8.74
CA ARG A 222 11.60 9.74 -9.21
C ARG A 222 12.31 10.85 -9.97
N ALA A 223 13.51 11.25 -9.53
CA ALA A 223 14.30 12.27 -10.22
C ALA A 223 14.83 11.80 -11.58
N ALA A 224 15.14 10.50 -11.71
CA ALA A 224 15.60 9.91 -12.97
C ALA A 224 14.45 9.66 -13.95
N GLU A 225 13.29 9.22 -13.45
CA GLU A 225 12.06 9.01 -14.22
C GLU A 225 10.86 9.20 -13.30
N ALA A 226 10.11 10.28 -13.48
CA ALA A 226 9.01 10.64 -12.59
C ALA A 226 7.78 9.73 -12.78
N GLU A 227 7.52 9.28 -14.00
CA GLU A 227 6.35 8.50 -14.36
C GLU A 227 6.76 7.21 -15.10
N PRO A 228 7.35 6.23 -14.39
CA PRO A 228 7.75 4.98 -15.01
C PRO A 228 6.51 4.20 -15.48
N LYS A 229 6.58 3.64 -16.69
CA LYS A 229 5.47 2.92 -17.34
C LYS A 229 5.82 1.46 -17.62
N GLY A 230 4.81 0.60 -17.59
CA GLY A 230 4.92 -0.78 -18.07
C GLY A 230 5.17 -0.84 -19.57
N GLU A 231 5.73 -1.96 -20.04
CA GLU A 231 6.14 -2.12 -21.45
C GLU A 231 5.09 -2.84 -22.31
N LEU A 232 3.97 -3.27 -21.73
CA LEU A 232 2.89 -3.96 -22.44
C LEU A 232 1.90 -2.96 -23.02
N ASN A 233 1.68 -3.04 -24.33
CA ASN A 233 0.74 -2.18 -25.04
C ASN A 233 -0.71 -2.60 -24.74
N HIS A 234 -1.56 -1.61 -24.43
CA HIS A 234 -2.97 -1.79 -24.13
C HIS A 234 -3.71 -0.48 -24.40
N VAL A 235 -5.02 -0.56 -24.62
CA VAL A 235 -5.89 0.61 -24.91
C VAL A 235 -7.00 0.77 -23.88
N ASN A 236 -7.29 -0.28 -23.10
CA ASN A 236 -8.30 -0.29 -22.05
C ASN A 236 -7.96 -1.36 -20.97
N ALA A 237 -8.75 -1.42 -19.91
CA ALA A 237 -8.57 -2.39 -18.82
C ALA A 237 -8.53 -3.84 -19.31
N TYR A 238 -9.44 -4.18 -20.24
CA TYR A 238 -9.58 -5.53 -20.76
C TYR A 238 -8.36 -5.98 -21.56
N THR A 239 -7.92 -5.14 -22.50
CA THR A 239 -6.73 -5.39 -23.30
C THR A 239 -5.46 -5.47 -22.44
N LEU A 240 -5.39 -4.73 -21.33
CA LEU A 240 -4.33 -4.90 -20.33
C LEU A 240 -4.40 -6.27 -19.66
N VAL A 241 -5.56 -6.70 -19.15
CA VAL A 241 -5.72 -8.04 -18.54
C VAL A 241 -5.28 -9.13 -19.51
N VAL A 242 -5.71 -9.04 -20.78
CA VAL A 242 -5.32 -10.00 -21.83
C VAL A 242 -3.81 -9.95 -22.07
N ALA A 243 -3.21 -8.76 -22.23
CA ALA A 243 -1.77 -8.63 -22.45
C ALA A 243 -0.94 -9.24 -21.30
N VAL A 244 -1.32 -8.98 -20.04
CA VAL A 244 -0.61 -9.53 -18.88
C VAL A 244 -0.86 -11.05 -18.74
N ALA A 245 -2.05 -11.56 -19.06
CA ALA A 245 -2.30 -13.00 -19.10
C ALA A 245 -1.45 -13.70 -20.18
N LEU A 246 -1.23 -13.03 -21.33
CA LEU A 246 -0.39 -13.53 -22.41
C LEU A 246 1.12 -13.45 -22.12
N SER A 247 1.55 -12.57 -21.22
CA SER A 247 2.98 -12.37 -20.89
C SER A 247 3.59 -13.48 -20.04
N ALA A 248 2.77 -14.35 -19.44
CA ALA A 248 3.26 -15.50 -18.70
C ALA A 248 4.20 -16.36 -19.57
N GLN A 249 5.48 -16.42 -19.19
CA GLN A 249 6.54 -17.12 -19.95
C GLN A 249 6.68 -16.64 -21.41
N ALA A 250 6.47 -15.35 -21.65
CA ALA A 250 6.70 -14.67 -22.91
C ALA A 250 7.48 -13.37 -22.67
N THR A 251 8.08 -12.84 -23.73
CA THR A 251 8.69 -11.50 -23.67
C THR A 251 7.63 -10.44 -23.97
N ASP A 252 7.73 -9.28 -23.32
CA ASP A 252 6.78 -8.18 -23.53
C ASP A 252 6.76 -7.74 -25.01
N ALA A 253 7.91 -7.72 -25.67
CA ALA A 253 8.01 -7.48 -27.12
C ALA A 253 7.25 -8.52 -27.98
N GLY A 254 7.32 -9.80 -27.59
CA GLY A 254 6.58 -10.87 -28.26
C GLY A 254 5.07 -10.74 -28.08
N VAL A 255 4.63 -10.35 -26.87
CA VAL A 255 3.23 -10.08 -26.57
C VAL A 255 2.72 -8.88 -27.36
N ASN A 256 3.46 -7.77 -27.37
CA ASN A 256 3.08 -6.56 -28.10
C ASN A 256 2.93 -6.83 -29.60
N LYS A 257 3.82 -7.65 -30.19
CA LYS A 257 3.71 -8.04 -31.60
C LYS A 257 2.45 -8.85 -31.89
N ALA A 258 2.10 -9.81 -31.03
CA ALA A 258 0.91 -10.64 -31.23
C ALA A 258 -0.39 -9.86 -30.97
N THR A 259 -0.37 -8.96 -29.99
CA THR A 259 -1.56 -8.22 -29.55
C THR A 259 -1.88 -7.02 -30.44
N ALA A 260 -0.91 -6.47 -31.18
CA ALA A 260 -1.13 -5.32 -32.06
C ALA A 260 -2.28 -5.53 -33.07
N GLY A 261 -2.28 -6.67 -33.76
CA GLY A 261 -3.37 -7.02 -34.68
C GLY A 261 -4.64 -7.50 -33.96
N LEU A 262 -4.48 -8.17 -32.82
CA LEU A 262 -5.61 -8.68 -32.03
C LEU A 262 -6.48 -7.55 -31.47
N PHE A 263 -5.87 -6.55 -30.82
CA PHE A 263 -6.61 -5.46 -30.18
C PHE A 263 -7.23 -4.49 -31.18
N ALA A 264 -6.80 -4.50 -32.44
CA ALA A 264 -7.50 -3.76 -33.49
C ALA A 264 -8.88 -4.37 -33.84
N VAL A 265 -9.07 -5.68 -33.61
CA VAL A 265 -10.31 -6.40 -33.96
C VAL A 265 -11.10 -6.86 -32.74
N ALA A 266 -10.44 -7.08 -31.60
CA ALA A 266 -11.01 -7.62 -30.37
C ALA A 266 -10.45 -6.91 -29.12
N ASP A 267 -10.95 -5.70 -28.86
CA ASP A 267 -10.62 -4.86 -27.70
C ASP A 267 -11.66 -4.92 -26.57
N THR A 268 -12.72 -5.71 -26.71
CA THR A 268 -13.71 -5.97 -25.66
C THR A 268 -13.93 -7.47 -25.45
N PRO A 269 -14.42 -7.91 -24.28
CA PRO A 269 -14.75 -9.32 -24.04
C PRO A 269 -15.70 -9.91 -25.09
N GLU A 270 -16.72 -9.16 -25.51
CA GLU A 270 -17.72 -9.58 -26.49
C GLU A 270 -17.09 -9.80 -27.86
N LYS A 271 -16.24 -8.86 -28.31
CA LYS A 271 -15.51 -9.01 -29.57
C LYS A 271 -14.53 -10.18 -29.53
N MET A 272 -13.89 -10.42 -28.39
CA MET A 272 -13.00 -11.58 -28.21
C MET A 272 -13.78 -12.90 -28.26
N LEU A 273 -14.98 -12.94 -27.68
CA LEU A 273 -15.86 -14.11 -27.77
C LEU A 273 -16.37 -14.33 -29.20
N ALA A 274 -16.68 -13.25 -29.92
CA ALA A 274 -17.08 -13.31 -31.33
C ALA A 274 -15.94 -13.76 -32.25
N LEU A 275 -14.70 -13.35 -31.95
CA LEU A 275 -13.49 -13.83 -32.63
C LEU A 275 -13.29 -15.34 -32.44
N GLY A 276 -13.64 -15.85 -31.26
CA GLY A 276 -13.56 -17.27 -30.92
C GLY A 276 -12.13 -17.76 -30.64
N GLU A 277 -12.02 -18.99 -30.14
CA GLU A 277 -10.74 -19.57 -29.72
C GLU A 277 -9.78 -19.75 -30.90
N GLU A 278 -10.27 -20.21 -32.05
CA GLU A 278 -9.45 -20.43 -33.25
C GLU A 278 -8.89 -19.12 -33.82
N GLY A 279 -9.75 -18.10 -33.95
CA GLY A 279 -9.32 -16.77 -34.39
C GLY A 279 -8.29 -16.16 -33.46
N LEU A 280 -8.50 -16.29 -32.14
CA LEU A 280 -7.51 -15.85 -31.15
C LEU A 280 -6.18 -16.60 -31.29
N ILE A 281 -6.21 -17.94 -31.44
CA ILE A 281 -5.01 -18.75 -31.64
C ILE A 281 -4.18 -18.23 -32.82
N ASP A 282 -4.82 -17.86 -33.93
CA ASP A 282 -4.11 -17.34 -35.09
C ASP A 282 -3.34 -16.05 -34.82
N HIS A 283 -3.87 -15.17 -33.97
CA HIS A 283 -3.17 -13.95 -33.54
C HIS A 283 -2.01 -14.25 -32.59
N ILE A 284 -2.16 -15.23 -31.69
CA ILE A 284 -1.20 -15.44 -30.59
C ILE A 284 -0.28 -16.67 -30.76
N LYS A 285 -0.36 -17.40 -31.88
CA LYS A 285 0.43 -18.62 -32.14
C LYS A 285 1.95 -18.43 -32.08
N THR A 286 2.43 -17.20 -32.19
CA THR A 286 3.85 -16.85 -32.05
C THR A 286 4.33 -16.85 -30.60
N ILE A 287 3.42 -16.92 -29.62
CA ILE A 287 3.72 -16.93 -28.19
C ILE A 287 3.72 -18.36 -27.65
N GLY A 288 4.64 -18.69 -26.73
CA GLY A 288 4.63 -19.96 -26.02
C GLY A 288 3.33 -20.20 -25.26
N LEU A 289 2.89 -21.46 -25.22
CA LEU A 289 1.66 -21.93 -24.54
C LEU A 289 0.35 -21.34 -25.11
N PHE A 290 0.38 -20.87 -26.36
CA PHE A 290 -0.74 -20.15 -27.00
C PHE A 290 -2.10 -20.87 -26.92
N ARG A 291 -2.16 -22.20 -27.05
CA ARG A 291 -3.44 -22.96 -26.95
C ARG A 291 -4.11 -22.79 -25.59
N ASN A 292 -3.35 -23.02 -24.51
CA ASN A 292 -3.86 -22.86 -23.15
C ASN A 292 -4.17 -21.38 -22.84
N LYS A 293 -3.35 -20.46 -23.36
CA LYS A 293 -3.59 -19.02 -23.22
C LYS A 293 -4.87 -18.60 -23.93
N ALA A 294 -5.11 -19.03 -25.16
CA ALA A 294 -6.33 -18.75 -25.91
C ALA A 294 -7.56 -19.25 -25.16
N LYS A 295 -7.53 -20.52 -24.73
CA LYS A 295 -8.59 -21.11 -23.91
C LYS A 295 -8.88 -20.30 -22.63
N ASN A 296 -7.85 -19.84 -21.94
CA ASN A 296 -8.01 -19.01 -20.74
C ASN A 296 -8.59 -17.63 -21.08
N VAL A 297 -8.13 -16.98 -22.15
CA VAL A 297 -8.63 -15.68 -22.60
C VAL A 297 -10.09 -15.75 -23.05
N ILE A 298 -10.50 -16.80 -23.77
CA ILE A 298 -11.91 -16.99 -24.11
C ILE A 298 -12.76 -17.22 -22.87
N LYS A 299 -12.29 -18.06 -21.93
CA LYS A 299 -13.02 -18.31 -20.68
C LYS A 299 -13.10 -17.08 -19.77
N LEU A 300 -12.02 -16.31 -19.63
CA LEU A 300 -12.06 -15.08 -18.83
C LEU A 300 -13.00 -14.06 -19.49
N SER A 301 -12.97 -13.93 -20.82
CA SER A 301 -13.88 -13.03 -21.54
C SER A 301 -15.35 -13.43 -21.32
N ARG A 302 -15.64 -14.74 -21.33
CA ARG A 302 -16.98 -15.26 -21.01
C ARG A 302 -17.41 -14.88 -19.59
N ILE A 303 -16.53 -15.08 -18.60
CA ILE A 303 -16.81 -14.71 -17.20
C ILE A 303 -17.06 -13.20 -17.06
N LEU A 304 -16.28 -12.36 -17.74
CA LEU A 304 -16.49 -10.91 -17.71
C LEU A 304 -17.86 -10.53 -18.25
N VAL A 305 -18.26 -11.08 -19.40
CA VAL A 305 -19.61 -10.83 -19.97
C VAL A 305 -20.71 -11.34 -19.04
N ASP A 306 -20.61 -12.59 -18.59
CA ASP A 306 -21.70 -13.26 -17.88
C ASP A 306 -21.87 -12.77 -16.42
N GLN A 307 -20.77 -12.41 -15.74
CA GLN A 307 -20.78 -12.10 -14.30
C GLN A 307 -20.46 -10.63 -13.97
N TYR A 308 -19.76 -9.93 -14.87
CA TYR A 308 -19.30 -8.55 -14.63
C TYR A 308 -19.79 -7.57 -15.70
N GLY A 309 -20.77 -7.96 -16.53
CA GLY A 309 -21.37 -7.08 -17.54
C GLY A 309 -20.42 -6.60 -18.64
N GLY A 310 -19.35 -7.35 -18.90
CA GLY A 310 -18.31 -6.98 -19.87
C GLY A 310 -17.21 -6.07 -19.30
N GLU A 311 -17.32 -5.66 -18.04
CA GLU A 311 -16.34 -4.80 -17.39
C GLU A 311 -15.29 -5.59 -16.60
N VAL A 312 -14.07 -5.06 -16.53
CA VAL A 312 -13.01 -5.65 -15.72
C VAL A 312 -13.19 -5.19 -14.26
N PRO A 313 -13.24 -6.10 -13.27
CA PRO A 313 -13.42 -5.72 -11.87
C PRO A 313 -12.14 -5.12 -11.25
N CYS A 314 -12.29 -4.11 -10.38
CA CYS A 314 -11.19 -3.45 -9.65
C CYS A 314 -10.77 -4.20 -8.36
N SER A 315 -11.23 -5.44 -8.16
CA SER A 315 -10.91 -6.25 -6.97
C SER A 315 -9.84 -7.30 -7.27
N ARG A 316 -8.82 -7.39 -6.42
CA ARG A 316 -7.78 -8.43 -6.50
C ARG A 316 -8.38 -9.83 -6.52
N ALA A 317 -9.34 -10.12 -5.65
CA ALA A 317 -9.95 -11.44 -5.53
C ALA A 317 -10.79 -11.78 -6.78
N ALA A 318 -11.50 -10.79 -7.33
CA ALA A 318 -12.26 -10.96 -8.58
C ALA A 318 -11.32 -11.22 -9.76
N LEU A 319 -10.23 -10.45 -9.87
CA LEU A 319 -9.20 -10.68 -10.90
C LEU A 319 -8.55 -12.05 -10.76
N GLU A 320 -8.14 -12.47 -9.56
CA GLU A 320 -7.56 -13.80 -9.30
C GLU A 320 -8.53 -14.96 -9.60
N SER A 321 -9.84 -14.70 -9.68
CA SER A 321 -10.83 -15.71 -10.08
C SER A 321 -10.82 -15.97 -11.60
N LEU A 322 -10.26 -15.05 -12.39
CA LEU A 322 -10.22 -15.16 -13.84
C LEU A 322 -9.16 -16.20 -14.30
N PRO A 323 -9.49 -17.09 -15.23
CA PRO A 323 -8.54 -18.07 -15.75
C PRO A 323 -7.29 -17.41 -16.34
N GLY A 324 -6.11 -17.84 -15.87
CA GLY A 324 -4.83 -17.29 -16.32
C GLY A 324 -4.38 -16.02 -15.58
N VAL A 325 -5.19 -15.51 -14.65
CA VAL A 325 -4.87 -14.37 -13.80
C VAL A 325 -4.49 -14.86 -12.41
N GLY A 326 -3.20 -14.83 -12.09
CA GLY A 326 -2.72 -15.08 -10.72
C GLY A 326 -2.55 -13.77 -9.94
N ARG A 327 -2.13 -13.87 -8.68
CA ARG A 327 -1.87 -12.71 -7.80
C ARG A 327 -0.98 -11.63 -8.44
N LYS A 328 0.14 -12.04 -9.06
CA LYS A 328 1.03 -11.11 -9.76
C LYS A 328 0.28 -10.35 -10.84
N THR A 329 -0.42 -11.07 -11.72
CA THR A 329 -1.21 -10.50 -12.82
C THR A 329 -2.26 -9.53 -12.28
N ALA A 330 -3.01 -9.93 -11.25
CA ALA A 330 -4.00 -9.05 -10.62
C ALA A 330 -3.36 -7.75 -10.10
N ASN A 331 -2.24 -7.83 -9.37
CA ASN A 331 -1.55 -6.64 -8.86
C ASN A 331 -1.04 -5.72 -9.98
N VAL A 332 -0.55 -6.28 -11.11
CA VAL A 332 -0.14 -5.46 -12.26
C VAL A 332 -1.32 -4.66 -12.79
N VAL A 333 -2.47 -5.30 -13.00
CA VAL A 333 -3.64 -4.61 -13.56
C VAL A 333 -4.18 -3.57 -12.57
N LEU A 334 -4.28 -3.91 -11.27
CA LEU A 334 -4.64 -2.99 -10.18
C LEU A 334 -3.77 -1.73 -10.16
N ASN A 335 -2.46 -1.89 -10.30
CA ASN A 335 -1.52 -0.78 -10.27
C ASN A 335 -1.52 0.07 -11.54
N MET A 336 -1.51 -0.58 -12.70
CA MET A 336 -1.40 0.12 -13.99
C MET A 336 -2.71 0.80 -14.41
N TRP A 337 -3.86 0.17 -14.17
CA TRP A 337 -5.14 0.66 -14.68
C TRP A 337 -5.96 1.45 -13.65
N TRP A 338 -6.07 0.95 -12.41
CA TRP A 338 -6.84 1.63 -11.35
C TRP A 338 -5.98 2.48 -10.44
N HIS A 339 -4.67 2.54 -10.67
CA HIS A 339 -3.73 3.31 -9.87
C HIS A 339 -3.77 2.96 -8.38
N TYR A 340 -4.01 1.68 -8.08
CA TYR A 340 -3.89 1.18 -6.73
C TYR A 340 -2.42 0.86 -6.42
N PRO A 341 -1.94 1.10 -5.19
CA PRO A 341 -0.56 0.79 -4.80
C PRO A 341 -0.30 -0.71 -4.62
N ALA A 342 -0.77 -1.54 -5.55
CA ALA A 342 -0.65 -2.99 -5.55
C ALA A 342 0.71 -3.44 -6.10
N GLN A 343 1.45 -4.22 -5.31
CA GLN A 343 2.85 -4.54 -5.63
C GLN A 343 2.96 -5.91 -6.31
N ALA A 344 3.19 -5.94 -7.62
CA ALA A 344 3.39 -7.20 -8.33
C ALA A 344 4.85 -7.65 -8.26
N VAL A 345 5.18 -8.58 -7.37
CA VAL A 345 6.56 -9.05 -7.22
C VAL A 345 6.88 -10.15 -8.23
N ASP A 346 7.94 -9.93 -9.01
CA ASP A 346 8.51 -10.90 -9.92
C ASP A 346 9.97 -11.24 -9.56
N THR A 347 10.65 -11.99 -10.43
CA THR A 347 12.05 -12.38 -10.19
C THR A 347 13.03 -11.20 -10.22
N HIS A 348 12.69 -10.10 -10.89
CA HIS A 348 13.51 -8.88 -10.89
C HIS A 348 13.37 -8.15 -9.56
N ILE A 349 12.13 -7.88 -9.14
CA ILE A 349 11.84 -7.20 -7.87
C ILE A 349 12.32 -8.03 -6.69
N PHE A 350 12.07 -9.34 -6.68
CA PHE A 350 12.53 -10.24 -5.62
C PHE A 350 14.06 -10.18 -5.44
N ARG A 351 14.81 -10.16 -6.55
CA ARG A 351 16.27 -10.04 -6.52
C ARG A 351 16.72 -8.66 -6.08
N VAL A 352 16.12 -7.60 -6.61
CA VAL A 352 16.44 -6.21 -6.24
C VAL A 352 16.20 -6.02 -4.75
N GLY A 353 15.02 -6.38 -4.24
CA GLY A 353 14.64 -6.26 -2.84
C GLY A 353 15.62 -6.94 -1.90
N ASN A 354 15.98 -8.20 -2.19
CA ASN A 354 16.90 -8.96 -1.34
C ASN A 354 18.37 -8.48 -1.42
N ARG A 355 18.85 -8.04 -2.59
CA ARG A 355 20.22 -7.52 -2.73
C ARG A 355 20.39 -6.14 -2.08
N THR A 356 19.42 -5.26 -2.32
CA THR A 356 19.50 -3.86 -1.90
C THR A 356 19.02 -3.65 -0.47
N GLY A 357 18.21 -4.55 0.08
CA GLY A 357 17.55 -4.33 1.36
C GLY A 357 16.33 -3.42 1.25
N ILE A 358 15.88 -3.04 0.05
CA ILE A 358 14.64 -2.26 -0.14
C ILE A 358 13.42 -3.02 0.39
N CYS A 359 13.36 -4.32 0.09
CA CYS A 359 12.26 -5.21 0.48
C CYS A 359 12.77 -6.66 0.56
N PRO A 360 13.63 -6.99 1.53
CA PRO A 360 14.13 -8.34 1.70
C PRO A 360 13.02 -9.27 2.18
N GLY A 361 13.01 -10.50 1.68
CA GLY A 361 11.97 -11.47 1.98
C GLY A 361 12.31 -12.85 1.43
N LYS A 362 11.97 -13.87 2.21
CA LYS A 362 12.23 -15.28 1.87
C LYS A 362 11.38 -15.80 0.70
N ASP A 363 10.23 -15.18 0.47
CA ASP A 363 9.30 -15.53 -0.59
C ASP A 363 8.63 -14.29 -1.18
N VAL A 364 7.90 -14.48 -2.28
CA VAL A 364 7.25 -13.41 -3.04
C VAL A 364 6.26 -12.62 -2.20
N VAL A 365 5.53 -13.30 -1.30
CA VAL A 365 4.51 -12.67 -0.44
C VAL A 365 5.19 -11.81 0.62
N ALA A 366 6.31 -12.26 1.19
CA ALA A 366 7.10 -11.48 2.12
C ALA A 366 7.68 -10.21 1.46
N VAL A 367 8.17 -10.32 0.22
CA VAL A 367 8.66 -9.16 -0.54
C VAL A 367 7.52 -8.21 -0.90
N GLU A 368 6.37 -8.72 -1.36
CA GLU A 368 5.17 -7.91 -1.67
C GLU A 368 4.78 -7.08 -0.46
N ARG A 369 4.65 -7.74 0.69
CA ARG A 369 4.37 -7.08 1.96
C ARG A 369 5.44 -6.07 2.33
N ALA A 370 6.72 -6.42 2.24
CA ALA A 370 7.80 -5.50 2.60
C ALA A 370 7.78 -4.21 1.75
N ILE A 371 7.31 -4.26 0.50
CA ILE A 371 7.10 -3.06 -0.32
C ILE A 371 5.90 -2.26 0.19
N GLU A 372 4.74 -2.90 0.34
CA GLU A 372 3.50 -2.27 0.84
C GLU A 372 3.72 -1.63 2.23
N ASP A 373 4.58 -2.24 3.04
CA ASP A 373 4.82 -1.87 4.43
C ASP A 373 5.89 -0.79 4.63
N ASN A 374 6.95 -0.77 3.82
CA ASN A 374 8.13 0.06 4.12
C ASN A 374 8.40 1.14 3.09
N VAL A 375 7.91 1.00 1.85
CA VAL A 375 8.07 2.06 0.86
C VAL A 375 7.24 3.27 1.27
N PRO A 376 7.82 4.48 1.32
CA PRO A 376 7.05 5.66 1.68
C PRO A 376 5.87 5.84 0.73
N VAL A 377 4.74 6.23 1.30
CA VAL A 377 3.42 6.23 0.65
C VAL A 377 3.37 7.04 -0.66
N ASP A 378 4.11 8.15 -0.74
CA ASP A 378 4.21 9.01 -1.91
C ASP A 378 4.90 8.34 -3.12
N PHE A 379 5.59 7.23 -2.90
CA PHE A 379 6.26 6.45 -3.94
C PHE A 379 5.52 5.15 -4.29
N GLN A 380 4.54 4.72 -3.49
CA GLN A 380 3.91 3.41 -3.59
C GLN A 380 3.31 3.13 -4.98
N GLN A 381 2.71 4.14 -5.61
CA GLN A 381 2.09 4.00 -6.93
C GLN A 381 3.09 3.59 -8.02
N HIS A 382 4.30 4.15 -8.01
CA HIS A 382 5.33 3.91 -9.03
C HIS A 382 6.43 2.93 -8.58
N ALA A 383 6.46 2.55 -7.30
CA ALA A 383 7.44 1.64 -6.72
C ALA A 383 7.60 0.35 -7.52
N HIS A 384 6.49 -0.28 -7.91
CA HIS A 384 6.50 -1.48 -8.75
C HIS A 384 7.32 -1.27 -10.04
N HIS A 385 7.01 -0.22 -10.79
CA HIS A 385 7.63 0.06 -12.08
C HIS A 385 9.10 0.46 -11.96
N TRP A 386 9.48 1.28 -10.98
CA TRP A 386 10.90 1.58 -10.74
C TRP A 386 11.70 0.32 -10.41
N LEU A 387 11.19 -0.54 -9.53
CA LEU A 387 11.90 -1.73 -9.09
C LEU A 387 12.04 -2.78 -10.21
N ILE A 388 10.99 -3.01 -11.01
CA ILE A 388 11.07 -3.96 -12.13
C ILE A 388 12.02 -3.46 -13.22
N LEU A 389 11.95 -2.18 -13.61
CA LEU A 389 12.84 -1.60 -14.64
C LEU A 389 14.29 -1.59 -14.16
N HIS A 390 14.52 -1.21 -12.90
CA HIS A 390 15.86 -1.24 -12.31
C HIS A 390 16.42 -2.66 -12.26
N GLY A 391 15.62 -3.63 -11.84
CA GLY A 391 16.01 -5.04 -11.84
C GLY A 391 16.22 -5.61 -13.25
N ARG A 392 15.47 -5.17 -14.24
CA ARG A 392 15.58 -5.62 -15.64
C ARG A 392 16.84 -5.10 -16.31
N TYR A 393 17.17 -3.81 -16.13
CA TYR A 393 18.21 -3.15 -16.94
C TYR A 393 19.52 -2.86 -16.21
N ILE A 394 19.49 -2.70 -14.88
CA ILE A 394 20.64 -2.29 -14.06
C ILE A 394 21.06 -3.42 -13.12
N CYS A 395 20.20 -3.81 -12.18
CA CYS A 395 20.47 -4.87 -11.20
C CYS A 395 20.15 -6.26 -11.79
N VAL A 396 20.79 -6.58 -12.91
CA VAL A 396 20.63 -7.85 -13.62
C VAL A 396 21.13 -9.04 -12.80
N ALA A 397 20.64 -10.24 -13.12
CA ALA A 397 20.96 -11.45 -12.36
C ALA A 397 22.47 -11.76 -12.34
N ARG A 398 23.12 -11.69 -13.51
CA ARG A 398 24.55 -11.93 -13.69
C ARG A 398 25.25 -10.60 -14.00
N LYS A 399 26.30 -10.27 -13.25
CA LYS A 399 27.11 -9.04 -13.40
C LYS A 399 26.25 -7.76 -13.38
N PRO A 400 25.66 -7.37 -12.23
CA PRO A 400 24.86 -6.15 -12.11
C PRO A 400 25.64 -4.90 -12.52
N LYS A 401 25.01 -3.93 -13.18
CA LYS A 401 25.69 -2.72 -13.66
C LYS A 401 25.88 -1.68 -12.53
N CYS A 402 26.59 -2.04 -11.46
CA CYS A 402 26.62 -1.22 -10.24
C CYS A 402 27.25 0.16 -10.46
N LYS A 403 28.17 0.32 -11.41
CA LYS A 403 28.73 1.65 -11.75
C LYS A 403 27.71 2.62 -12.34
N ALA A 404 26.70 2.11 -13.04
CA ALA A 404 25.60 2.90 -13.60
C ALA A 404 24.36 2.93 -12.68
N CYS A 405 24.48 2.41 -11.45
CA CYS A 405 23.35 2.30 -10.53
C CYS A 405 23.12 3.59 -9.75
N LEU A 406 21.89 4.11 -9.79
CA LEU A 406 21.45 5.33 -9.10
C LEU A 406 21.61 5.27 -7.57
N ILE A 407 21.61 4.05 -7.01
CA ILE A 407 21.61 3.79 -5.57
C ILE A 407 22.86 3.03 -5.13
N LYS A 408 23.95 3.10 -5.91
CA LYS A 408 25.18 2.32 -5.67
C LYS A 408 25.76 2.54 -4.28
N ASP A 409 25.82 3.80 -3.84
CA ASP A 409 26.32 4.26 -2.54
C ASP A 409 25.43 3.82 -1.37
N LEU A 410 24.11 3.71 -1.59
CA LEU A 410 23.14 3.30 -0.58
C LEU A 410 22.97 1.77 -0.50
N CYS A 411 23.31 1.05 -1.57
CA CYS A 411 23.10 -0.39 -1.66
C CYS A 411 24.13 -1.19 -0.83
N PRO A 412 23.71 -2.05 0.11
CA PRO A 412 24.57 -2.86 0.96
C PRO A 412 25.10 -4.13 0.27
N PHE A 413 24.73 -4.40 -0.99
CA PHE A 413 25.18 -5.58 -1.72
C PHE A 413 26.71 -5.59 -1.85
N GLU A 414 27.38 -6.65 -1.40
CA GLU A 414 28.84 -6.71 -1.31
C GLU A 414 29.53 -6.96 -2.67
N GLU A 415 28.97 -7.84 -3.50
CA GLU A 415 29.55 -8.23 -4.80
C GLU A 415 29.25 -7.20 -5.92
N LYS A 416 29.52 -5.91 -5.67
CA LYS A 416 29.32 -4.85 -6.67
C LYS A 416 30.27 -5.03 -7.85
N THR A 417 29.72 -5.02 -9.06
CA THR A 417 30.51 -5.10 -10.29
C THR A 417 30.71 -3.74 -10.95
N ALA A 418 31.86 -3.57 -11.61
CA ALA A 418 32.33 -2.32 -12.21
C ALA A 418 31.53 -1.88 -13.45
#